data_AF-A0A834ECC0-F1
#
_entry.id   AF-A0A834ECC0-F1
#
_cell.length_a   1.000
_cell.length_b   1.000
_cell.length_c   1.000
_cell.angle_alpha   90.00
_cell.angle_beta   90.00
_cell.angle_gamma   90.00
#
_symmetry.space_group_name_H-M   'P 1'
#
loop_
_entity.id
_entity.type
_entity.pdbx_description
1 polymer ?
#
loop_
_entity_poly.entity_id
_entity_poly.type
_entity_poly.pdbx_seq_one_letter_code
_entity_poly.pdbx_strand_id
1 'polypeptide(L)'
;MTLPGITGFQAFTVQLVLKQALPGIQAVRTDHGVTVKKVGKQHRWYLAGASCDGEGRWKEKLLLSARGFSVFFQMLVKAQKPLVGHNMMMDLLHLHEKFFRPLPESYHQFKRNIHRLFPVLIDTKNVTKDIWKELNFPRVSNLSEVYEVLNSDLNPTKNSGPVIIHASECEKYAETKYPHEAAYDAFLSGSVLLKVAHLLLWRVHSAGPAPEPSFALCLEALAPYLNQVNLIRAGVPKINFSGPDYPSVRPPVLLLSVSRWPGVSEEQVYREFQNLCKFDVRRLTRNQFLLLTNKFKDARSVLKEHRGHPTLRVALYRHWRHSPDVSCLLQVCGVMTTWALLAFLLGRPSSP
;
A
#
# COMPACT_ATOMS: atom_id res chain seq x y z
N MET A 1 47.46 17.20 8.65
CA MET A 1 46.24 18.03 8.78
C MET A 1 45.13 17.16 9.34
N THR A 2 44.31 17.66 10.26
CA THR A 2 43.13 16.93 10.75
C THR A 2 41.87 17.68 10.33
N LEU A 3 40.87 16.95 9.83
CA LEU A 3 39.55 17.46 9.46
C LEU A 3 38.60 17.18 10.64
N PRO A 4 38.37 18.16 11.53
CA PRO A 4 37.55 17.96 12.73
C PRO A 4 36.06 17.91 12.40
N GLY A 5 35.27 17.30 13.28
CA GLY A 5 33.80 17.26 13.17
C GLY A 5 33.25 16.29 12.13
N ILE A 6 34.12 15.67 11.32
CA ILE A 6 33.71 14.63 10.36
C ILE A 6 33.74 13.28 11.06
N THR A 7 32.57 12.76 11.42
CA THR A 7 32.41 11.49 12.16
C THR A 7 31.51 10.50 11.39
N GLY A 8 31.41 9.26 11.88
CA GLY A 8 30.53 8.24 11.30
C GLY A 8 30.78 7.98 9.80
N PHE A 9 29.70 7.96 9.01
CA PHE A 9 29.73 7.69 7.56
C PHE A 9 30.37 8.85 6.75
N GLN A 10 30.27 10.09 7.21
CA GLN A 10 30.89 11.24 6.51
C GLN A 10 32.42 11.19 6.57
N ALA A 11 32.97 10.81 7.73
CA ALA A 11 34.42 10.66 7.92
C ALA A 11 34.99 9.64 6.92
N PHE A 12 34.20 8.60 6.72
CA PHE A 12 34.48 7.52 5.81
C PHE A 12 34.48 7.96 4.34
N THR A 13 33.44 8.67 3.87
CA THR A 13 33.38 9.18 2.49
C THR A 13 34.56 10.09 2.18
N VAL A 14 34.90 10.98 3.11
CA VAL A 14 36.06 11.88 2.98
C VAL A 14 37.36 11.09 2.90
N GLN A 15 37.55 10.06 3.72
CA GLN A 15 38.74 9.21 3.67
C GLN A 15 38.87 8.49 2.32
N LEU A 16 37.78 7.95 1.78
CA LEU A 16 37.75 7.24 0.49
C LEU A 16 38.11 8.18 -0.68
N VAL A 17 37.44 9.34 -0.73
CA VAL A 17 37.67 10.36 -1.77
C VAL A 17 39.11 10.86 -1.72
N LEU A 18 39.65 11.14 -0.53
CA LEU A 18 41.03 11.58 -0.37
C LEU A 18 42.05 10.50 -0.80
N LYS A 19 41.78 9.22 -0.52
CA LYS A 19 42.66 8.10 -0.92
C LYS A 19 42.69 7.91 -2.43
N GLN A 20 41.55 8.10 -3.12
CA GLN A 20 41.42 8.00 -4.58
C GLN A 20 41.97 9.23 -5.30
N ALA A 21 41.63 10.44 -4.82
CA ALA A 21 42.00 11.68 -5.48
C ALA A 21 43.49 12.03 -5.31
N LEU A 22 44.12 11.61 -4.20
CA LEU A 22 45.47 12.05 -3.84
C LEU A 22 46.41 10.86 -3.53
N PRO A 23 47.29 10.49 -4.48
CA PRO A 23 48.21 9.35 -4.31
C PRO A 23 49.35 9.59 -3.31
N GLY A 24 49.61 10.85 -2.92
CA GLY A 24 50.69 11.24 -2.01
C GLY A 24 50.30 11.40 -0.53
N ILE A 25 49.08 11.00 -0.15
CA ILE A 25 48.58 11.15 1.22
C ILE A 25 48.01 9.84 1.78
N GLN A 26 47.98 9.75 3.10
CA GLN A 26 47.29 8.72 3.86
C GLN A 26 46.29 9.41 4.80
N ALA A 27 45.02 9.07 4.67
CA ALA A 27 43.97 9.53 5.56
C ALA A 27 43.65 8.43 6.58
N VAL A 28 43.62 8.79 7.87
CA VAL A 28 43.40 7.90 9.02
C VAL A 28 42.29 8.50 9.88
N ARG A 29 41.30 7.70 10.26
CA ARG A 29 40.25 8.13 11.18
C ARG A 29 40.78 8.16 12.61
N THR A 30 40.44 9.21 13.33
CA THR A 30 40.69 9.39 14.76
C THR A 30 39.37 9.73 15.47
N ASP A 31 39.36 9.71 16.81
CA ASP A 31 38.16 10.04 17.59
C ASP A 31 37.69 11.48 17.40
N HIS A 32 38.58 12.35 16.91
CA HIS A 32 38.34 13.77 16.67
C HIS A 32 38.11 14.13 15.20
N GLY A 33 38.14 13.16 14.27
CA GLY A 33 37.88 13.40 12.85
C GLY A 33 38.75 12.57 11.90
N VAL A 34 39.15 13.15 10.76
CA VAL A 34 40.01 12.48 9.77
C VAL A 34 41.37 13.15 9.70
N THR A 35 42.43 12.44 10.09
CA THR A 35 43.81 12.92 10.00
C THR A 35 44.46 12.51 8.68
N VAL A 36 44.92 13.49 7.92
CA VAL A 36 45.62 13.36 6.65
C VAL A 36 47.11 13.61 6.85
N LYS A 37 47.93 12.62 6.48
CA LYS A 37 49.41 12.67 6.50
C LYS A 37 49.95 12.55 5.08
N LYS A 38 51.01 13.29 4.75
CA LYS A 38 51.74 13.13 3.48
C LYS A 38 52.61 11.88 3.59
N VAL A 39 52.57 11.01 2.58
CA VAL A 39 53.31 9.74 2.59
C VAL A 39 53.98 9.52 1.24
N GLY A 40 55.24 9.09 1.25
CA GLY A 40 55.99 8.75 0.04
C GLY A 40 55.45 7.48 -0.65
N LYS A 41 55.66 7.36 -1.97
CA LYS A 41 55.11 6.24 -2.77
C LYS A 41 55.54 4.86 -2.24
N GLN A 42 56.82 4.68 -1.90
CA GLN A 42 57.34 3.40 -1.36
C GLN A 42 56.72 3.03 -0.01
N HIS A 43 56.57 3.99 0.90
CA HIS A 43 55.97 3.74 2.22
C HIS A 43 54.47 3.43 2.11
N ARG A 44 53.76 4.05 1.16
CA ARG A 44 52.35 3.74 0.87
C ARG A 44 52.17 2.32 0.34
N TRP A 45 53.07 1.86 -0.54
CA TRP A 45 53.08 0.48 -1.04
C TRP A 45 53.29 -0.54 0.08
N TYR A 46 54.23 -0.27 0.98
CA TYR A 46 54.47 -1.12 2.15
C TYR A 46 53.23 -1.21 3.06
N LEU A 47 52.60 -0.07 3.36
CA LEU A 47 51.39 -0.01 4.18
C LEU A 47 50.18 -0.69 3.51
N ALA A 48 50.08 -0.65 2.17
CA ALA A 48 49.04 -1.35 1.42
C ALA A 48 49.27 -2.87 1.40
N GLY A 49 50.52 -3.33 1.27
CA GLY A 49 50.87 -4.75 1.27
C GLY A 49 50.77 -5.42 2.65
N ALA A 50 51.07 -4.70 3.73
CA ALA A 50 50.97 -5.21 5.10
C ALA A 50 49.51 -5.29 5.61
N SER A 51 48.55 -4.66 4.93
CA SER A 51 47.18 -4.48 5.42
C SER A 51 46.13 -5.32 4.70
N CYS A 52 46.49 -6.27 3.83
CA CYS A 52 45.53 -7.06 3.04
C CYS A 52 44.40 -7.72 3.87
N ASP A 53 44.69 -8.15 5.10
CA ASP A 53 43.72 -8.81 5.99
C ASP A 53 42.83 -7.80 6.77
N GLY A 54 43.44 -6.66 7.12
CA GLY A 54 42.73 -5.49 7.61
C GLY A 54 41.88 -4.84 6.52
N GLU A 55 42.25 -4.99 5.24
CA GLU A 55 41.68 -4.34 4.06
C GLU A 55 40.42 -5.04 3.47
N GLY A 56 40.18 -6.31 3.78
CA GLY A 56 38.91 -6.99 3.48
C GLY A 56 37.87 -6.76 4.58
N ARG A 57 38.32 -6.94 5.83
CA ARG A 57 37.49 -6.92 7.05
C ARG A 57 36.81 -5.56 7.29
N TRP A 58 37.48 -4.44 6.98
CA TRP A 58 36.88 -3.09 7.09
C TRP A 58 35.84 -2.78 6.02
N LYS A 59 36.06 -3.21 4.77
CA LYS A 59 35.09 -3.02 3.68
C LYS A 59 33.81 -3.78 4.01
N GLU A 60 33.94 -5.00 4.52
CA GLU A 60 32.82 -5.81 4.96
C GLU A 60 32.06 -5.15 6.12
N LYS A 61 32.75 -4.69 7.18
CA LYS A 61 32.12 -3.99 8.30
C LYS A 61 31.37 -2.72 7.88
N LEU A 62 31.90 -1.99 6.89
CA LEU A 62 31.23 -0.83 6.29
C LEU A 62 29.99 -1.23 5.49
N LEU A 63 30.10 -2.24 4.61
CA LEU A 63 28.98 -2.71 3.82
C LEU A 63 27.85 -3.21 4.73
N LEU A 64 28.21 -3.84 5.85
CA LEU A 64 27.27 -4.23 6.91
C LEU A 64 26.64 -3.00 7.60
N SER A 65 27.41 -1.98 7.97
CA SER A 65 26.86 -0.77 8.59
C SER A 65 25.98 0.04 7.63
N ALA A 66 26.34 0.10 6.35
CA ALA A 66 25.60 0.84 5.33
C ALA A 66 24.27 0.16 4.96
N ARG A 67 24.16 -1.17 5.12
CA ARG A 67 22.89 -1.87 4.91
C ARG A 67 21.81 -1.42 5.91
N GLY A 68 22.20 -1.02 7.13
CA GLY A 68 21.28 -0.49 8.14
C GLY A 68 20.05 -1.38 8.36
N PHE A 69 18.86 -0.78 8.32
CA PHE A 69 17.59 -1.50 8.49
C PHE A 69 17.33 -2.57 7.42
N SER A 70 18.00 -2.53 6.27
CA SER A 70 17.85 -3.57 5.23
C SER A 70 18.29 -4.95 5.73
N VAL A 71 19.19 -5.01 6.72
CA VAL A 71 19.56 -6.29 7.37
C VAL A 71 18.34 -6.88 8.09
N PHE A 72 17.60 -6.07 8.84
CA PHE A 72 16.39 -6.50 9.52
C PHE A 72 15.31 -6.92 8.53
N PHE A 73 15.10 -6.15 7.45
CA PHE A 73 14.20 -6.55 6.36
C PHE A 73 14.57 -7.92 5.75
N GLN A 74 15.85 -8.15 5.48
CA GLN A 74 16.32 -9.46 4.98
C GLN A 74 16.08 -10.58 5.99
N MET A 75 16.21 -10.31 7.29
CA MET A 75 15.87 -11.29 8.33
C MET A 75 14.37 -11.59 8.35
N LEU A 76 13.50 -10.58 8.25
CA LEU A 76 12.06 -10.75 8.14
C LEU A 76 11.69 -11.63 6.94
N VAL A 77 12.25 -11.33 5.76
CA VAL A 77 12.04 -12.12 4.55
C VAL A 77 12.54 -13.55 4.76
N LYS A 78 13.75 -13.76 5.27
CA LYS A 78 14.29 -15.12 5.49
C LYS A 78 13.50 -15.93 6.51
N ALA A 79 12.88 -15.29 7.49
CA ALA A 79 12.08 -15.97 8.50
C ALA A 79 10.83 -16.64 7.92
N GLN A 80 10.32 -16.14 6.78
CA GLN A 80 9.14 -16.68 6.08
C GLN A 80 7.92 -16.90 7.00
N LYS A 81 7.84 -16.12 8.09
CA LYS A 81 6.72 -16.16 9.04
C LYS A 81 5.55 -15.36 8.47
N PRO A 82 4.31 -15.66 8.89
CA PRO A 82 3.14 -14.86 8.53
C PRO A 82 3.34 -13.38 8.89
N LEU A 83 3.13 -12.51 7.92
CA LEU A 83 3.18 -11.07 8.12
C LEU A 83 1.77 -10.53 8.29
N VAL A 84 1.51 -9.93 9.45
CA VAL A 84 0.20 -9.43 9.87
C VAL A 84 0.22 -7.90 9.83
N GLY A 85 -0.86 -7.31 9.34
CA GLY A 85 -1.06 -5.85 9.39
C GLY A 85 -2.53 -5.48 9.35
N HIS A 86 -2.81 -4.18 9.41
CA HIS A 86 -4.17 -3.64 9.27
C HIS A 86 -4.20 -2.67 8.11
N ASN A 87 -4.94 -3.00 7.04
CA ASN A 87 -4.98 -2.20 5.82
C ASN A 87 -3.59 -1.98 5.20
N MET A 88 -2.82 -3.06 5.10
CA MET A 88 -1.36 -3.02 4.96
C MET A 88 -0.83 -2.76 3.53
N MET A 89 -1.69 -2.35 2.59
CA MET A 89 -1.26 -2.16 1.19
C MET A 89 -0.14 -1.12 1.06
N MET A 90 -0.26 0.00 1.78
CA MET A 90 0.77 1.06 1.74
C MET A 90 2.07 0.59 2.39
N ASP A 91 1.99 -0.19 3.48
CA ASP A 91 3.16 -0.78 4.12
C ASP A 91 3.92 -1.69 3.14
N LEU A 92 3.20 -2.54 2.40
CA LEU A 92 3.79 -3.42 1.39
C LEU A 92 4.45 -2.65 0.24
N LEU A 93 3.84 -1.56 -0.22
CA LEU A 93 4.42 -0.68 -1.25
C LEU A 93 5.72 -0.05 -0.74
N HIS A 94 5.73 0.48 0.49
CA HIS A 94 6.92 1.09 1.08
C HIS A 94 8.01 0.07 1.38
N LEU A 95 7.67 -1.11 1.91
CA LEU A 95 8.62 -2.20 2.15
C LEU A 95 9.29 -2.63 0.85
N HIS A 96 8.52 -2.73 -0.24
CA HIS A 96 9.02 -3.06 -1.56
C HIS A 96 9.97 -1.98 -2.09
N GLU A 97 9.49 -0.74 -2.21
CA GLU A 97 10.24 0.40 -2.76
C GLU A 97 11.52 0.70 -1.98
N LYS A 98 11.48 0.63 -0.65
CA LYS A 98 12.58 1.09 0.22
C LYS A 98 13.59 0.01 0.56
N PHE A 99 13.18 -1.26 0.63
CA PHE A 99 14.06 -2.32 1.13
C PHE A 99 14.24 -3.50 0.17
N PHE A 100 13.49 -3.56 -0.94
CA PHE A 100 13.66 -4.60 -1.95
C PHE A 100 14.16 -4.08 -3.28
N ARG A 101 13.35 -3.32 -4.00
CA ARG A 101 13.66 -2.74 -5.33
C ARG A 101 12.61 -1.69 -5.69
N PRO A 102 12.84 -0.83 -6.69
CA PRO A 102 11.82 0.09 -7.17
C PRO A 102 10.51 -0.63 -7.56
N LEU A 103 9.38 0.00 -7.29
CA LEU A 103 8.05 -0.53 -7.63
C LEU A 103 7.99 -0.84 -9.14
N PRO A 104 7.53 -2.05 -9.52
CA PRO A 104 7.45 -2.39 -10.93
C PRO A 104 6.25 -1.71 -11.59
N GLU A 105 6.35 -1.42 -12.88
CA GLU A 105 5.22 -0.90 -13.67
C GLU A 105 4.07 -1.90 -13.76
N SER A 106 4.39 -3.20 -13.76
CA SER A 106 3.40 -4.27 -13.81
C SER A 106 2.85 -4.61 -12.43
N TYR A 107 1.54 -4.46 -12.28
CA TYR A 107 0.79 -4.92 -11.11
C TYR A 107 1.02 -6.42 -10.79
N HIS A 108 1.05 -7.28 -11.82
CA HIS A 108 1.30 -8.71 -11.64
C HIS A 108 2.72 -8.98 -11.12
N GLN A 109 3.70 -8.20 -11.58
CA GLN A 109 5.06 -8.29 -11.08
C GLN A 109 5.13 -7.87 -9.60
N PHE A 110 4.42 -6.81 -9.21
CA PHE A 110 4.33 -6.39 -7.81
C PHE A 110 3.75 -7.51 -6.93
N LYS A 111 2.62 -8.11 -7.33
CA LYS A 111 2.02 -9.24 -6.61
C LYS A 111 3.00 -10.40 -6.43
N ARG A 112 3.65 -10.83 -7.51
CA ARG A 112 4.65 -11.90 -7.49
C ARG A 112 5.83 -11.59 -6.57
N ASN A 113 6.32 -10.35 -6.61
CA ASN A 113 7.41 -9.89 -5.76
C ASN A 113 7.03 -9.98 -4.28
N ILE A 114 5.89 -9.40 -3.90
CA ILE A 114 5.42 -9.40 -2.52
C ILE A 114 5.15 -10.81 -2.01
N HIS A 115 4.46 -11.65 -2.79
CA HIS A 115 4.16 -13.02 -2.37
C HIS A 115 5.43 -13.87 -2.19
N ARG A 116 6.49 -13.60 -2.96
CA ARG A 116 7.80 -14.24 -2.78
C ARG A 116 8.52 -13.77 -1.51
N LEU A 117 8.39 -12.49 -1.17
CA LEU A 117 8.98 -11.92 0.04
C LEU A 117 8.25 -12.40 1.30
N PHE A 118 6.92 -12.44 1.24
CA PHE A 118 6.03 -12.77 2.33
C PHE A 118 4.96 -13.76 1.81
N PRO A 119 5.20 -15.08 1.93
CA PRO A 119 4.29 -16.10 1.39
C PRO A 119 2.93 -16.15 2.09
N VAL A 120 2.84 -15.64 3.32
CA VAL A 120 1.62 -15.58 4.10
C VAL A 120 1.42 -14.16 4.60
N LEU A 121 0.44 -13.47 4.02
CA LEU A 121 -0.01 -12.15 4.43
C LEU A 121 -1.39 -12.24 5.09
N ILE A 122 -1.59 -11.49 6.16
CA ILE A 122 -2.88 -11.42 6.85
C ILE A 122 -3.23 -9.97 7.13
N ASP A 123 -4.18 -9.44 6.36
CA ASP A 123 -4.72 -8.09 6.59
C ASP A 123 -5.95 -8.18 7.50
N THR A 124 -5.80 -7.77 8.76
CA THR A 124 -6.86 -7.80 9.76
C THR A 124 -8.09 -7.00 9.36
N LYS A 125 -7.97 -5.96 8.52
CA LYS A 125 -9.13 -5.22 8.01
C LYS A 125 -9.96 -6.04 7.04
N ASN A 126 -9.31 -6.91 6.28
CA ASN A 126 -10.00 -7.86 5.42
C ASN A 126 -10.68 -8.97 6.25
N VAL A 127 -9.96 -9.53 7.23
CA VAL A 127 -10.48 -10.61 8.09
C VAL A 127 -11.72 -10.16 8.87
N THR A 128 -11.71 -8.96 9.47
CA THR A 128 -12.82 -8.49 10.31
C THR A 128 -14.10 -8.18 9.53
N LYS A 129 -13.99 -7.86 8.24
CA LYS A 129 -15.09 -7.30 7.44
C LYS A 129 -16.33 -8.20 7.38
N ASP A 130 -16.14 -9.50 7.20
CA ASP A 130 -17.26 -10.43 7.01
C ASP A 130 -17.94 -10.71 8.35
N ILE A 131 -17.15 -10.99 9.40
CA ILE A 131 -17.62 -11.27 10.75
C ILE A 131 -18.36 -10.09 11.36
N TRP A 132 -17.87 -8.86 11.12
CA TRP A 132 -18.48 -7.64 11.66
C TRP A 132 -19.95 -7.51 11.27
N LYS A 133 -20.25 -7.87 10.02
CA LYS A 133 -21.61 -7.79 9.48
C LYS A 133 -22.48 -8.91 10.05
N GLU A 134 -21.94 -10.11 10.15
CA GLU A 134 -22.69 -11.29 10.60
C GLU A 134 -23.05 -11.21 12.08
N LEU A 135 -22.13 -10.72 12.92
CA LEU A 135 -22.35 -10.55 14.36
C LEU A 135 -22.99 -9.21 14.72
N ASN A 136 -23.42 -8.41 13.74
CA ASN A 136 -24.04 -7.10 13.92
C ASN A 136 -23.25 -6.14 14.83
N PHE A 137 -21.92 -6.19 14.75
CA PHE A 137 -21.06 -5.26 15.49
C PHE A 137 -21.25 -3.81 15.02
N PRO A 138 -20.98 -2.82 15.89
CA PRO A 138 -21.04 -1.42 15.52
C PRO A 138 -20.11 -1.13 14.33
N ARG A 139 -20.52 -0.19 13.48
CA ARG A 139 -19.79 0.16 12.24
C ARG A 139 -18.52 0.95 12.55
N VAL A 140 -17.49 0.23 12.99
CA VAL A 140 -16.14 0.73 13.22
C VAL A 140 -15.21 0.22 12.13
N SER A 141 -14.12 0.94 11.87
CA SER A 141 -13.19 0.53 10.80
C SER A 141 -11.74 0.93 11.00
N ASN A 142 -11.43 1.74 12.02
CA ASN A 142 -10.06 1.96 12.44
C ASN A 142 -9.62 0.86 13.40
N LEU A 143 -8.31 0.63 13.48
CA LEU A 143 -7.73 -0.46 14.24
C LEU A 143 -8.07 -0.39 15.73
N SER A 144 -7.97 0.81 16.32
CA SER A 144 -8.24 1.03 17.74
C SER A 144 -9.68 0.70 18.12
N GLU A 145 -10.67 1.23 17.39
CA GLU A 145 -12.08 0.92 17.63
C GLU A 145 -12.40 -0.56 17.44
N VAL A 146 -11.83 -1.20 16.42
CA VAL A 146 -11.96 -2.65 16.20
C VAL A 146 -11.44 -3.42 17.41
N TYR A 147 -10.28 -3.02 17.93
CA TYR A 147 -9.71 -3.60 19.14
C TYR A 147 -10.60 -3.38 20.37
N GLU A 148 -11.12 -2.18 20.59
CA GLU A 148 -12.03 -1.89 21.71
C GLU A 148 -13.32 -2.73 21.63
N VAL A 149 -13.93 -2.86 20.45
CA VAL A 149 -15.14 -3.68 20.26
C VAL A 149 -14.86 -5.14 20.60
N LEU A 150 -13.71 -5.69 20.17
CA LEU A 150 -13.33 -7.07 20.47
C LEU A 150 -13.01 -7.31 21.96
N ASN A 151 -12.75 -6.26 22.74
CA ASN A 151 -12.55 -6.32 24.19
C ASN A 151 -13.80 -5.93 25.00
N SER A 152 -14.86 -5.49 24.33
CA SER A 152 -16.14 -5.16 24.95
C SER A 152 -17.02 -6.41 25.08
N ASP A 153 -18.08 -6.29 25.87
CA ASP A 153 -19.05 -7.38 26.07
C ASP A 153 -19.89 -7.69 24.82
N LEU A 154 -19.72 -6.91 23.73
CA LEU A 154 -20.25 -7.23 22.41
C LEU A 154 -19.58 -8.48 21.82
N ASN A 155 -18.33 -8.77 22.20
CA ASN A 155 -17.63 -9.95 21.71
C ASN A 155 -17.98 -11.19 22.58
N PRO A 156 -18.69 -12.19 22.03
CA PRO A 156 -19.08 -13.39 22.79
C PRO A 156 -17.88 -14.20 23.28
N THR A 157 -16.71 -14.05 22.65
CA THR A 157 -15.49 -14.79 23.02
C THR A 157 -14.49 -13.96 23.83
N LYS A 158 -14.91 -12.81 24.39
CA LYS A 158 -14.02 -11.92 25.16
C LYS A 158 -13.27 -12.65 26.28
N ASN A 159 -13.98 -13.46 27.06
CA ASN A 159 -13.44 -14.11 28.26
C ASN A 159 -12.81 -15.48 28.01
N SER A 160 -13.00 -16.05 26.82
CA SER A 160 -12.43 -17.36 26.43
C SER A 160 -11.30 -17.25 25.42
N GLY A 161 -10.97 -16.02 24.99
CA GLY A 161 -9.95 -15.76 23.99
C GLY A 161 -8.52 -15.82 24.53
N PRO A 162 -7.52 -15.76 23.64
CA PRO A 162 -6.12 -15.79 24.02
C PRO A 162 -5.75 -14.60 24.91
N VAL A 163 -5.01 -14.90 25.98
CA VAL A 163 -4.42 -13.89 26.87
C VAL A 163 -3.09 -13.44 26.27
N ILE A 164 -2.92 -12.12 26.14
CA ILE A 164 -1.71 -11.52 25.57
C ILE A 164 -0.89 -10.96 26.73
N ILE A 165 0.28 -11.56 26.95
CA ILE A 165 1.19 -11.21 28.04
C ILE A 165 2.43 -10.57 27.44
N HIS A 166 2.80 -9.39 27.95
CA HIS A 166 4.04 -8.73 27.57
C HIS A 166 5.24 -9.41 28.24
N ALA A 167 6.36 -9.51 27.52
CA ALA A 167 7.62 -9.92 28.15
C ALA A 167 8.04 -8.89 29.20
N SER A 168 8.74 -9.32 30.25
CA SER A 168 9.11 -8.48 31.41
C SER A 168 9.89 -7.21 31.06
N GLU A 169 10.60 -7.19 29.92
CA GLU A 169 11.37 -6.03 29.45
C GLU A 169 10.59 -5.15 28.44
N CYS A 170 9.32 -5.47 28.17
CA CYS A 170 8.54 -4.93 27.05
C CYS A 170 7.16 -4.38 27.49
N GLU A 171 7.11 -3.67 28.61
CA GLU A 171 5.86 -3.22 29.25
C GLU A 171 5.32 -1.89 28.71
N LYS A 172 6.04 -1.20 27.81
CA LYS A 172 5.66 0.12 27.28
C LYS A 172 4.19 0.22 26.85
N TYR A 173 3.67 -0.83 26.22
CA TYR A 173 2.30 -0.87 25.67
C TYR A 173 1.30 -1.64 26.53
N ALA A 174 1.71 -2.16 27.70
CA ALA A 174 0.85 -2.96 28.55
C ALA A 174 -0.27 -2.12 29.19
N GLU A 175 0.08 -0.92 29.68
CA GLU A 175 -0.86 -0.06 30.41
C GLU A 175 -1.21 1.21 29.64
N THR A 176 -0.28 1.73 28.83
CA THR A 176 -0.44 3.02 28.14
C THR A 176 -0.70 2.84 26.65
N LYS A 177 -1.69 3.57 26.13
CA LYS A 177 -2.05 3.54 24.70
C LYS A 177 -1.22 4.57 23.92
N TYR A 178 -0.65 4.15 22.79
CA TYR A 178 0.13 5.01 21.88
C TYR A 178 -0.40 4.94 20.45
N PRO A 179 -1.66 5.35 20.21
CA PRO A 179 -2.25 5.27 18.87
C PRO A 179 -1.37 6.04 17.86
N HIS A 180 -1.22 5.47 16.66
CA HIS A 180 -0.40 6.01 15.58
C HIS A 180 1.12 5.90 15.77
N GLU A 181 1.59 5.24 16.82
CA GLU A 181 2.96 4.73 16.87
C GLU A 181 3.04 3.38 16.16
N ALA A 182 3.92 3.24 15.17
CA ALA A 182 3.97 2.05 14.30
C ALA A 182 4.09 0.71 15.07
N ALA A 183 4.87 0.69 16.15
CA ALA A 183 5.04 -0.50 16.98
C ALA A 183 3.79 -0.82 17.83
N TYR A 184 3.07 0.21 18.30
CA TYR A 184 1.80 0.04 19.01
C TYR A 184 0.70 -0.46 18.06
N ASP A 185 0.60 0.11 16.86
CA ASP A 185 -0.35 -0.31 15.84
C ASP A 185 -0.05 -1.74 15.34
N ALA A 186 1.23 -2.14 15.28
CA ALA A 186 1.61 -3.53 14.99
C ALA A 186 1.18 -4.49 16.10
N PHE A 187 1.38 -4.11 17.37
CA PHE A 187 0.88 -4.86 18.52
C PHE A 187 -0.65 -5.01 18.46
N LEU A 188 -1.39 -3.92 18.27
CA LEU A 188 -2.85 -3.95 18.15
C LEU A 188 -3.30 -4.82 16.97
N SER A 189 -2.63 -4.75 15.82
CA SER A 189 -2.93 -5.59 14.65
C SER A 189 -2.79 -7.08 14.98
N GLY A 190 -1.72 -7.47 15.66
CA GLY A 190 -1.54 -8.85 16.13
C GLY A 190 -2.62 -9.28 17.12
N SER A 191 -2.95 -8.42 18.09
CA SER A 191 -3.98 -8.68 19.09
C SER A 191 -5.38 -8.82 18.48
N VAL A 192 -5.72 -7.96 17.51
CA VAL A 192 -6.97 -8.06 16.75
C VAL A 192 -7.02 -9.37 15.97
N LEU A 193 -5.93 -9.77 15.30
CA LEU A 193 -5.89 -11.03 14.57
C LEU A 193 -6.21 -12.22 15.47
N LEU A 194 -5.54 -12.33 16.62
CA LEU A 194 -5.73 -13.45 17.55
C LEU A 194 -7.17 -13.52 18.08
N LYS A 195 -7.75 -12.39 18.47
CA LYS A 195 -9.14 -12.32 18.93
C LYS A 195 -10.14 -12.68 17.84
N VAL A 196 -9.90 -12.23 16.62
CA VAL A 196 -10.77 -12.51 15.46
C VAL A 196 -10.66 -13.96 15.01
N ALA A 197 -9.46 -14.54 15.03
CA ALA A 197 -9.24 -15.95 14.73
C ALA A 197 -9.99 -16.86 15.71
N HIS A 198 -9.92 -16.54 17.00
CA HIS A 198 -10.69 -17.25 18.03
C HIS A 198 -12.20 -17.08 17.85
N LEU A 199 -12.66 -15.88 17.52
CA LEU A 199 -14.07 -15.60 17.24
C LEU A 199 -14.58 -16.37 16.01
N LEU A 200 -13.76 -16.50 14.96
CA LEU A 200 -14.05 -17.34 13.79
C LEU A 200 -14.16 -18.81 14.19
N LEU A 201 -13.21 -19.31 14.98
CA LEU A 201 -13.21 -20.69 15.43
C LEU A 201 -14.45 -21.01 16.26
N TRP A 202 -14.78 -20.14 17.23
CA TRP A 202 -15.99 -20.24 18.03
C TRP A 202 -17.25 -20.27 17.16
N ARG A 203 -17.33 -19.41 16.14
CA ARG A 203 -18.47 -19.39 15.22
C ARG A 203 -18.63 -20.72 14.47
N VAL A 204 -17.55 -21.28 13.92
CA VAL A 204 -17.59 -22.56 13.19
C VAL A 204 -18.11 -23.68 14.09
N HIS A 205 -17.76 -23.66 15.37
CA HIS A 205 -18.11 -24.70 16.34
C HIS A 205 -19.35 -24.38 17.18
N SER A 206 -19.99 -23.22 16.99
CA SER A 206 -21.21 -22.84 17.74
C SER A 206 -22.40 -23.79 17.47
N ALA A 207 -22.29 -24.66 16.47
CA ALA A 207 -23.30 -25.65 16.08
C ALA A 207 -22.93 -27.12 16.47
N GLY A 208 -21.83 -27.36 17.20
CA GLY A 208 -21.40 -28.71 17.57
C GLY A 208 -20.52 -28.77 18.83
N PRO A 209 -20.05 -29.96 19.25
CA PRO A 209 -19.10 -30.07 20.35
C PRO A 209 -17.78 -29.38 19.97
N ALA A 210 -17.45 -28.31 20.68
CA ALA A 210 -16.26 -27.51 20.40
C ALA A 210 -15.00 -28.24 20.89
N PRO A 211 -14.00 -28.48 20.03
CA PRO A 211 -12.69 -28.92 20.48
C PRO A 211 -12.03 -27.81 21.31
N GLU A 212 -11.10 -28.17 22.21
CA GLU A 212 -10.31 -27.16 22.91
C GLU A 212 -9.59 -26.26 21.88
N PRO A 213 -9.68 -24.92 22.03
CA PRO A 213 -9.09 -24.00 21.08
C PRO A 213 -7.57 -24.14 21.10
N SER A 214 -7.00 -24.60 19.99
CA SER A 214 -5.56 -24.64 19.78
C SER A 214 -5.12 -23.55 18.80
N PHE A 215 -3.85 -23.14 18.90
CA PHE A 215 -3.29 -22.16 17.98
C PHE A 215 -3.39 -22.61 16.51
N ALA A 216 -3.22 -23.91 16.25
CA ALA A 216 -3.35 -24.49 14.90
C ALA A 216 -4.78 -24.33 14.35
N LEU A 217 -5.80 -24.62 15.15
CA LEU A 217 -7.21 -24.46 14.75
C LEU A 217 -7.56 -22.99 14.49
N CYS A 218 -7.03 -22.07 15.29
CA CYS A 218 -7.19 -20.63 15.03
C CYS A 218 -6.55 -20.21 13.70
N LEU A 219 -5.39 -20.77 13.34
CA LEU A 219 -4.77 -20.50 12.04
C LEU A 219 -5.55 -21.09 10.87
N GLU A 220 -6.12 -22.30 11.03
CA GLU A 220 -6.97 -22.92 10.02
C GLU A 220 -8.23 -22.08 9.75
N ALA A 221 -8.84 -21.51 10.80
CA ALA A 221 -9.98 -20.61 10.66
C ALA A 221 -9.66 -19.35 9.82
N LEU A 222 -8.39 -18.96 9.73
CA LEU A 222 -7.92 -17.83 8.92
C LEU A 222 -7.62 -18.21 7.46
N ALA A 223 -7.62 -19.50 7.10
CA ALA A 223 -7.24 -19.97 5.76
C ALA A 223 -7.95 -19.23 4.60
N PRO A 224 -9.26 -18.91 4.67
CA PRO A 224 -9.95 -18.18 3.59
C PRO A 224 -9.48 -16.74 3.39
N TYR A 225 -8.74 -16.17 4.33
CA TYR A 225 -8.31 -14.77 4.34
C TYR A 225 -6.82 -14.58 4.05
N LEU A 226 -6.05 -15.68 3.97
CA LEU A 226 -4.62 -15.62 3.72
C LEU A 226 -4.33 -14.99 2.35
N ASN A 227 -3.25 -14.22 2.31
CA ASN A 227 -2.76 -13.53 1.12
C ASN A 227 -3.76 -12.54 0.50
N GLN A 228 -4.80 -12.16 1.25
CA GLN A 228 -5.77 -11.16 0.82
C GLN A 228 -5.58 -9.86 1.58
N VAL A 229 -5.19 -8.81 0.85
CA VAL A 229 -4.93 -7.48 1.41
C VAL A 229 -6.04 -6.52 1.01
N ASN A 230 -6.57 -5.77 1.98
CA ASN A 230 -7.66 -4.85 1.76
C ASN A 230 -7.22 -3.70 0.84
N LEU A 231 -8.09 -3.31 -0.11
CA LEU A 231 -7.91 -2.10 -0.90
C LEU A 231 -9.01 -1.09 -0.61
N ILE A 232 -8.58 0.09 -0.17
CA ILE A 232 -9.45 1.25 -0.03
C ILE A 232 -9.51 1.96 -1.38
N ARG A 233 -10.71 2.38 -1.78
CA ARG A 233 -10.91 3.24 -2.96
C ARG A 233 -10.45 2.64 -4.31
N ALA A 234 -10.28 1.31 -4.43
CA ALA A 234 -9.96 0.63 -5.69
C ALA A 234 -11.15 -0.12 -6.33
N GLY A 235 -11.05 -0.44 -7.62
CA GLY A 235 -12.07 -1.19 -8.38
C GLY A 235 -12.35 -2.60 -7.85
N VAL A 236 -11.37 -3.20 -7.16
CA VAL A 236 -11.54 -4.45 -6.42
C VAL A 236 -11.45 -4.18 -4.91
N PRO A 237 -12.17 -4.94 -4.05
CA PRO A 237 -12.18 -4.70 -2.61
C PRO A 237 -10.90 -5.16 -1.91
N LYS A 238 -10.16 -6.08 -2.53
CA LYS A 238 -8.96 -6.70 -1.99
C LYS A 238 -8.09 -7.26 -3.11
N ILE A 239 -6.77 -7.30 -2.89
CA ILE A 239 -5.80 -8.00 -3.74
C ILE A 239 -5.64 -9.41 -3.19
N ASN A 240 -5.60 -10.41 -4.06
CA ASN A 240 -5.21 -11.76 -3.69
C ASN A 240 -3.78 -12.05 -4.18
N PHE A 241 -2.79 -12.03 -3.29
CA PHE A 241 -1.37 -12.21 -3.66
C PHE A 241 -1.02 -13.63 -4.12
N SER A 242 -1.77 -14.65 -3.72
CA SER A 242 -1.55 -16.04 -4.15
C SER A 242 -2.36 -16.45 -5.40
N GLY A 243 -3.22 -15.58 -5.92
CA GLY A 243 -4.13 -15.96 -7.00
C GLY A 243 -4.77 -14.79 -7.77
N PRO A 244 -5.84 -15.05 -8.54
CA PRO A 244 -6.60 -14.00 -9.20
C PRO A 244 -7.31 -13.11 -8.17
N ASP A 245 -7.46 -11.84 -8.50
CA ASP A 245 -8.16 -10.90 -7.63
C ASP A 245 -9.66 -11.17 -7.63
N TYR A 246 -10.31 -10.74 -6.55
CA TYR A 246 -11.76 -10.82 -6.45
C TYR A 246 -12.41 -9.93 -7.53
N PRO A 247 -13.51 -10.37 -8.16
CA PRO A 247 -14.23 -9.55 -9.12
C PRO A 247 -14.61 -8.17 -8.55
N SER A 248 -14.65 -7.15 -9.41
CA SER A 248 -15.14 -5.84 -9.02
C SER A 248 -16.59 -5.94 -8.56
N VAL A 249 -16.82 -5.58 -7.29
CA VAL A 249 -18.16 -5.42 -6.70
C VAL A 249 -18.56 -3.94 -6.65
N ARG A 250 -17.91 -3.08 -7.44
CA ARG A 250 -18.20 -1.65 -7.42
C ARG A 250 -19.51 -1.30 -8.13
N PRO A 251 -20.21 -0.28 -7.63
CA PRO A 251 -21.23 0.43 -8.38
C PRO A 251 -20.69 0.96 -9.72
N PRO A 252 -21.58 1.15 -10.71
CA PRO A 252 -21.17 1.77 -11.97
C PRO A 252 -20.62 3.18 -11.72
N VAL A 253 -19.62 3.56 -12.52
CA VAL A 253 -19.11 4.94 -12.54
C VAL A 253 -20.22 5.86 -13.02
N LEU A 254 -20.41 6.97 -12.32
CA LEU A 254 -21.38 7.99 -12.72
C LEU A 254 -20.66 9.11 -13.47
N LEU A 255 -21.32 9.67 -14.47
CA LEU A 255 -20.92 10.87 -15.18
C LEU A 255 -21.76 12.04 -14.66
N LEU A 256 -21.09 13.02 -14.06
CA LEU A 256 -21.66 14.32 -13.75
C LEU A 256 -21.37 15.27 -14.91
N SER A 257 -22.40 15.91 -15.43
CA SER A 257 -22.31 17.03 -16.37
C SER A 257 -22.77 18.30 -15.66
N VAL A 258 -21.87 19.28 -15.61
CA VAL A 258 -22.10 20.55 -14.95
C VAL A 258 -22.43 21.61 -15.99
N SER A 259 -23.60 22.24 -15.85
CA SER A 259 -24.01 23.41 -16.62
C SER A 259 -24.20 24.60 -15.70
N ARG A 260 -23.91 25.81 -16.18
CA ARG A 260 -24.09 27.07 -15.40
C ARG A 260 -23.23 27.18 -14.14
N TRP A 261 -22.16 26.39 -14.04
CA TRP A 261 -21.13 26.52 -13.00
C TRP A 261 -19.73 26.36 -13.63
N PRO A 262 -19.28 27.37 -14.40
CA PRO A 262 -18.01 27.31 -15.12
C PRO A 262 -16.82 27.37 -14.15
N GLY A 263 -15.78 26.60 -14.45
CA GLY A 263 -14.54 26.62 -13.66
C GLY A 263 -14.61 25.84 -12.35
N VAL A 264 -15.66 25.03 -12.14
CA VAL A 264 -15.77 24.19 -10.95
C VAL A 264 -14.61 23.20 -10.84
N SER A 265 -14.07 23.05 -9.64
CA SER A 265 -13.01 22.11 -9.28
C SER A 265 -13.57 20.78 -8.76
N GLU A 266 -12.76 19.72 -8.77
CA GLU A 266 -13.11 18.42 -8.20
C GLU A 266 -13.44 18.53 -6.72
N GLU A 267 -12.74 19.39 -5.97
CA GLU A 267 -12.96 19.60 -4.54
C GLU A 267 -14.31 20.28 -4.26
N GLN A 268 -14.75 21.17 -5.14
CA GLN A 268 -16.06 21.81 -5.04
C GLN A 268 -17.18 20.81 -5.35
N VAL A 269 -17.02 20.01 -6.40
CA VAL A 269 -17.96 18.91 -6.71
C VAL A 269 -18.01 17.92 -5.54
N TYR A 270 -16.85 17.52 -5.00
CA TYR A 270 -16.80 16.63 -3.84
C TYR A 270 -17.59 17.17 -2.65
N ARG A 271 -17.40 18.46 -2.32
CA ARG A 271 -18.12 19.14 -1.23
C ARG A 271 -19.62 19.20 -1.46
N GLU A 272 -20.07 19.41 -2.70
CA GLU A 272 -21.49 19.42 -3.05
C GLU A 272 -22.17 18.09 -2.72
N PHE A 273 -21.53 16.97 -3.06
CA PHE A 273 -22.09 15.64 -2.82
C PHE A 273 -21.81 15.09 -1.42
N GLN A 274 -20.94 15.71 -0.61
CA GLN A 274 -20.43 15.14 0.64
C GLN A 274 -21.53 14.77 1.66
N ASN A 275 -22.63 15.54 1.66
CA ASN A 275 -23.76 15.35 2.57
C ASN A 275 -24.63 14.15 2.15
N LEU A 276 -24.67 13.88 0.84
CA LEU A 276 -25.43 12.78 0.27
C LEU A 276 -24.62 11.49 0.33
N CYS A 277 -23.39 11.52 -0.19
CA CYS A 277 -22.59 10.34 -0.48
C CYS A 277 -21.08 10.66 -0.47
N LYS A 278 -20.26 9.65 -0.15
CA LYS A 278 -18.80 9.77 -0.32
C LYS A 278 -18.41 9.29 -1.71
N PHE A 279 -18.08 10.23 -2.59
CA PHE A 279 -17.53 9.94 -3.92
C PHE A 279 -16.04 10.27 -4.00
N ASP A 280 -15.31 9.50 -4.79
CA ASP A 280 -14.08 9.99 -5.42
C ASP A 280 -14.47 10.72 -6.71
N VAL A 281 -13.96 11.94 -6.89
CA VAL A 281 -14.28 12.80 -8.02
C VAL A 281 -13.05 12.92 -8.91
N ARG A 282 -13.22 12.66 -10.21
CA ARG A 282 -12.16 12.84 -11.21
C ARG A 282 -12.69 13.63 -12.40
N ARG A 283 -12.00 14.68 -12.81
CA ARG A 283 -12.37 15.45 -13.99
C ARG A 283 -12.13 14.64 -15.27
N LEU A 284 -13.13 14.65 -16.14
CA LEU A 284 -13.10 14.00 -17.46
C LEU A 284 -12.88 15.05 -18.56
N THR A 285 -13.65 16.14 -18.51
CA THR A 285 -13.54 17.29 -19.41
C THR A 285 -13.73 18.58 -18.61
N ARG A 286 -13.69 19.74 -19.27
CA ARG A 286 -13.86 21.05 -18.60
C ARG A 286 -15.12 21.14 -17.74
N ASN A 287 -16.21 20.48 -18.16
CA ASN A 287 -17.52 20.56 -17.51
C ASN A 287 -18.07 19.18 -17.09
N GLN A 288 -17.26 18.12 -17.15
CA GLN A 288 -17.70 16.77 -16.81
C GLN A 288 -16.76 16.08 -15.84
N PHE A 289 -17.35 15.33 -14.92
CA PHE A 289 -16.66 14.64 -13.84
C PHE A 289 -17.14 13.19 -13.75
N LEU A 290 -16.22 12.30 -13.42
CA LEU A 290 -16.51 10.93 -13.02
C LEU A 290 -16.70 10.92 -11.50
N LEU A 291 -17.83 10.38 -11.05
CA LEU A 291 -18.10 10.12 -9.64
C LEU A 291 -18.00 8.61 -9.39
N LEU A 292 -17.14 8.23 -8.45
CA LEU A 292 -16.94 6.83 -8.07
C LEU A 292 -17.32 6.64 -6.60
N THR A 293 -18.21 5.70 -6.31
CA THR A 293 -18.57 5.32 -4.94
C THR A 293 -18.34 3.82 -4.74
N ASN A 294 -18.23 3.40 -3.47
CA ASN A 294 -18.20 2.00 -3.08
C ASN A 294 -19.57 1.45 -2.66
N LYS A 295 -20.63 2.29 -2.66
CA LYS A 295 -21.98 1.89 -2.22
C LYS A 295 -23.00 1.98 -3.35
N PHE A 296 -23.66 0.85 -3.64
CA PHE A 296 -24.74 0.82 -4.63
C PHE A 296 -25.95 1.67 -4.22
N LYS A 297 -26.18 1.84 -2.91
CA LYS A 297 -27.24 2.72 -2.39
C LYS A 297 -26.96 4.18 -2.78
N ASP A 298 -25.74 4.63 -2.54
CA ASP A 298 -25.27 5.98 -2.86
C ASP A 298 -25.43 6.28 -4.36
N ALA A 299 -24.93 5.38 -5.22
CA ALA A 299 -25.04 5.54 -6.67
C ALA A 299 -26.51 5.64 -7.13
N ARG A 300 -27.40 4.79 -6.60
CA ARG A 300 -28.83 4.81 -6.92
C ARG A 300 -29.53 6.06 -6.41
N SER A 301 -29.19 6.52 -5.19
CA SER A 301 -29.79 7.70 -4.58
C SER A 301 -29.50 8.94 -5.42
N VAL A 302 -28.23 9.14 -5.79
CA VAL A 302 -27.80 10.31 -6.56
C VAL A 302 -28.37 10.30 -7.97
N LEU A 303 -28.39 9.15 -8.65
CA LEU A 303 -29.05 9.03 -9.95
C LEU A 303 -30.53 9.39 -9.91
N LYS A 304 -31.24 9.08 -8.81
CA LYS A 304 -32.66 9.42 -8.64
C LYS A 304 -32.84 10.91 -8.40
N GLU A 305 -32.07 11.47 -7.47
CA GLU A 305 -32.17 12.87 -7.04
C GLU A 305 -31.74 13.86 -8.13
N HIS A 306 -30.73 13.49 -8.93
CA HIS A 306 -30.14 14.38 -9.94
C HIS A 306 -30.61 14.11 -11.37
N ARG A 307 -31.66 13.30 -11.58
CA ARG A 307 -32.17 12.94 -12.91
C ARG A 307 -32.67 14.16 -13.70
N GLY A 308 -33.14 15.20 -13.01
CA GLY A 308 -33.70 16.42 -13.59
C GLY A 308 -33.07 17.72 -13.09
N HIS A 309 -31.92 17.64 -12.41
CA HIS A 309 -31.32 18.83 -11.81
C HIS A 309 -30.85 19.82 -12.91
N PRO A 310 -31.14 21.13 -12.78
CA PRO A 310 -30.85 22.11 -13.83
C PRO A 310 -29.35 22.36 -14.04
N THR A 311 -28.57 22.31 -12.95
CA THR A 311 -27.12 22.59 -12.94
C THR A 311 -26.24 21.33 -12.99
N LEU A 312 -26.61 20.27 -12.27
CA LEU A 312 -25.79 19.08 -12.01
C LEU A 312 -26.48 17.82 -12.51
N ARG A 313 -26.31 17.48 -13.78
CA ARG A 313 -26.94 16.28 -14.36
C ARG A 313 -26.07 15.06 -14.14
N VAL A 314 -26.62 14.04 -13.50
CA VAL A 314 -25.90 12.78 -13.25
C VAL A 314 -26.48 11.65 -14.11
N ALA A 315 -25.60 10.90 -14.77
CA ALA A 315 -25.94 9.74 -15.59
C ALA A 315 -24.95 8.59 -15.38
N LEU A 316 -25.24 7.42 -15.94
CA LEU A 316 -24.29 6.30 -15.97
C LEU A 316 -23.18 6.59 -16.99
N TYR A 317 -21.91 6.40 -16.59
CA TYR A 317 -20.80 6.49 -17.52
C TYR A 317 -20.78 5.28 -18.46
N ARG A 318 -20.63 5.52 -19.76
CA ARG A 318 -20.49 4.49 -20.80
C ARG A 318 -19.26 4.83 -21.62
N HIS A 319 -18.25 3.96 -21.59
CA HIS A 319 -16.95 4.22 -22.22
C HIS A 319 -17.09 4.60 -23.70
N TRP A 320 -17.83 3.82 -24.49
CA TRP A 320 -18.05 4.05 -25.92
C TRP A 320 -18.72 5.38 -26.27
N ARG A 321 -19.53 5.93 -25.35
CA ARG A 321 -20.31 7.16 -25.60
C ARG A 321 -19.64 8.41 -25.03
N HIS A 322 -18.93 8.25 -23.93
CA HIS A 322 -18.47 9.37 -23.10
C HIS A 322 -16.95 9.51 -23.05
N SER A 323 -16.19 8.51 -23.51
CA SER A 323 -14.73 8.62 -23.58
C SER A 323 -14.34 9.67 -24.63
N PRO A 324 -13.53 10.69 -24.28
CA PRO A 324 -13.02 11.67 -25.23
C PRO A 324 -12.26 11.01 -26.39
N ASP A 325 -11.45 9.99 -26.09
CA ASP A 325 -10.64 9.29 -27.09
C ASP A 325 -11.50 8.55 -28.11
N VAL A 326 -12.56 7.87 -27.62
CA VAL A 326 -13.49 7.13 -28.49
C VAL A 326 -14.34 8.11 -29.30
N SER A 327 -14.80 9.21 -28.67
CA SER A 327 -15.55 10.25 -29.37
C SER A 327 -14.72 10.88 -30.48
N CYS A 328 -13.44 11.17 -30.22
CA CYS A 328 -12.50 11.68 -31.22
C CYS A 328 -12.34 10.68 -32.38
N LEU A 329 -12.07 9.41 -32.07
CA LEU A 329 -11.94 8.36 -33.07
C LEU A 329 -13.19 8.24 -33.94
N LEU A 330 -14.38 8.19 -33.34
CA LEU A 330 -15.65 8.10 -34.06
C LEU A 330 -15.91 9.34 -34.93
N GLN A 331 -15.54 10.54 -34.47
CA GLN A 331 -15.64 11.76 -35.27
C GLN A 331 -14.70 11.73 -36.47
N VAL A 332 -13.44 11.33 -36.28
CA VAL A 332 -12.47 11.18 -37.38
C VAL A 332 -12.96 10.14 -38.38
N CYS A 333 -13.39 8.97 -37.91
CA CYS A 333 -13.97 7.94 -38.78
C CYS A 333 -15.20 8.45 -39.54
N GLY A 334 -16.09 9.19 -38.87
CA GLY A 334 -17.28 9.78 -39.49
C GLY A 334 -16.96 10.81 -40.59
N VAL A 335 -15.94 11.65 -40.36
CA VAL A 335 -15.44 12.60 -41.37
C VAL A 335 -14.84 11.86 -42.56
N MET A 336 -14.01 10.84 -42.31
CA MET A 336 -13.40 10.05 -43.39
C MET A 336 -14.44 9.32 -44.25
N THR A 337 -15.47 8.73 -43.64
CA THR A 337 -16.53 8.03 -44.38
C THR A 337 -17.42 8.99 -45.17
N THR A 338 -17.74 10.16 -44.62
CA THR A 338 -18.50 11.19 -45.36
C THR A 338 -17.72 11.73 -46.56
N TRP A 339 -16.41 11.98 -46.42
CA TRP A 339 -15.56 12.38 -47.54
C TRP A 339 -15.41 11.28 -48.60
N ALA A 340 -15.26 10.02 -48.19
CA ALA A 340 -15.21 8.89 -49.10
C ALA A 340 -16.53 8.73 -49.90
N LEU A 341 -17.67 8.89 -49.24
CA LEU A 341 -19.00 8.88 -49.88
C LEU A 341 -19.17 10.05 -50.85
N LEU A 342 -18.76 11.25 -50.49
CA LEU A 342 -18.80 12.42 -51.38
C LEU A 342 -17.92 12.22 -52.60
N ALA A 343 -16.69 11.73 -52.43
CA ALA A 343 -15.79 11.42 -53.54
C ALA A 343 -16.38 10.34 -54.46
N PHE A 344 -17.02 9.31 -53.91
CA PHE A 344 -17.69 8.27 -54.69
C PHE A 344 -18.89 8.80 -55.49
N LEU A 345 -19.69 9.71 -54.91
CA LEU A 345 -20.87 10.28 -55.58
C LEU A 345 -20.47 11.31 -56.65
N LEU A 346 -19.46 12.15 -56.39
CA LEU A 346 -18.98 13.17 -57.32
C LEU A 346 -18.04 12.62 -58.39
N GLY A 347 -17.38 11.49 -58.12
CA GLY A 347 -16.47 10.82 -59.05
C GLY A 347 -17.17 9.88 -60.05
N ARG A 348 -18.51 9.80 -60.05
CA ARG A 348 -19.24 9.06 -61.09
C ARG A 348 -19.14 9.83 -62.41
N PRO A 349 -18.59 9.23 -63.48
CA PRO A 349 -18.56 9.89 -64.79
C PRO A 349 -19.99 10.14 -65.25
N SER A 350 -20.27 11.35 -65.73
CA SER A 350 -21.48 11.65 -66.49
C SER A 350 -21.55 10.67 -67.64
N SER A 351 -22.52 9.76 -67.62
CA SER A 351 -22.76 8.85 -68.73
C SER A 351 -23.04 9.67 -69.99
N PRO A 352 -22.40 9.34 -71.14
CA PRO A 352 -22.57 10.06 -72.39
C PRO A 352 -23.99 9.98 -72.96
#